data_AF-A0A5Q4DK76-F1
#
_entry.id   AF-A0A5Q4DK76-F1
#
_cell.length_a   1.000
_cell.length_b   1.000
_cell.length_c   1.000
_cell.angle_alpha   90.00
_cell.angle_beta   90.00
_cell.angle_gamma   90.00
#
_symmetry.space_group_name_H-M   'P 1'
#
loop_
_entity.id
_entity.type
_entity.pdbx_description
1 polymer ?
#
loop_
_entity_poly.entity_id
_entity_poly.type
_entity_poly.pdbx_seq_one_letter_code
_entity_poly.pdbx_strand_id
1 'polypeptide(L)' 'MPEHLRQSRAEPGCLNFRVFLRDQPLVWHVEERFRNQAAIKGQQARQMSALPRRKSAGSFC' A
#
# COMPACT_ATOMS: atom_id res chain seq x y z
N MET A 1 15.04 -9.19 -4.87
CA MET A 1 13.69 -8.59 -5.06
C MET A 1 13.13 -8.20 -3.71
N PRO A 2 12.57 -7.00 -3.53
CA PRO A 2 12.41 -6.40 -2.20
C PRO A 2 11.32 -7.16 -1.43
N GLU A 3 11.70 -7.75 -0.30
CA GLU A 3 10.84 -8.56 0.58
C GLU A 3 9.49 -7.86 0.84
N HIS A 4 9.54 -6.55 1.07
CA HIS A 4 8.37 -5.72 1.34
C HIS A 4 7.38 -5.68 0.17
N LEU A 5 7.83 -5.65 -1.09
CA LEU A 5 6.92 -5.69 -2.24
C LEU A 5 6.23 -7.06 -2.36
N ARG A 6 6.96 -8.14 -2.05
CA ARG A 6 6.42 -9.50 -2.04
C ARG A 6 5.39 -9.67 -0.93
N GLN A 7 5.70 -9.16 0.26
CA GLN A 7 4.78 -9.19 1.41
C GLN A 7 3.48 -8.43 1.12
N SER A 8 3.56 -7.22 0.59
CA SER A 8 2.35 -6.44 0.24
C SER A 8 1.50 -7.10 -0.85
N ARG A 9 2.12 -7.76 -1.84
CA ARG A 9 1.39 -8.52 -2.87
C ARG A 9 0.76 -9.81 -2.33
N ALA A 10 1.36 -10.41 -1.31
CA ALA A 10 0.86 -11.62 -0.68
C ALA A 10 -0.27 -11.35 0.34
N GLU A 11 -0.60 -10.08 0.62
CA GLU A 11 -1.68 -9.74 1.54
C GLU A 11 -3.02 -10.28 1.04
N PRO A 12 -3.79 -10.99 1.90
CA PRO A 12 -5.08 -11.55 1.52
C PRO A 12 -6.03 -10.48 0.99
N GLY A 13 -6.40 -10.60 -0.29
CA GLY A 13 -7.30 -9.66 -0.95
C GLY A 13 -6.62 -8.46 -1.60
N CYS A 14 -5.28 -8.37 -1.62
CA CYS A 14 -4.55 -7.45 -2.48
C CYS A 14 -4.69 -7.90 -3.95
N LEU A 15 -5.29 -7.05 -4.79
CA LEU A 15 -5.51 -7.33 -6.21
C LEU A 15 -4.42 -6.70 -7.08
N ASN A 16 -3.91 -5.55 -6.67
CA ASN A 16 -2.83 -4.87 -7.40
C ASN A 16 -1.96 -4.08 -6.41
N PHE A 17 -0.65 -4.16 -6.61
CA PHE A 17 0.33 -3.38 -5.85
C PHE A 17 1.44 -2.91 -6.79
N ARG A 18 1.52 -1.59 -7.00
CA ARG A 18 2.49 -0.96 -7.89
C ARG A 18 3.18 0.20 -7.19
N VAL A 19 4.51 0.27 -7.35
CA VAL A 19 5.34 1.38 -6.91
C VAL A 19 5.99 1.99 -8.14
N PHE A 20 5.88 3.30 -8.32
CA PHE A 20 6.46 4.00 -9.47
C PHE A 20 6.85 5.43 -9.09
N LEU A 21 7.85 5.97 -9.78
CA LEU A 21 8.17 7.39 -9.73
C LEU A 21 7.14 8.16 -10.55
N ARG A 22 6.71 9.32 -10.05
CA ARG A 22 5.97 10.29 -10.87
C ARG A 22 6.92 11.32 -11.47
N ASP A 23 6.33 12.20 -12.28
CA ASP A 23 6.97 13.30 -12.99
C ASP A 23 7.82 14.22 -12.09
N GLN A 24 7.60 14.18 -10.78
CA GLN A 24 8.43 14.88 -9.78
C GLN A 24 9.58 13.98 -9.34
N PRO A 25 10.85 14.37 -9.57
CA PRO A 25 11.98 13.60 -9.10
C PRO A 25 11.91 13.43 -7.58
N LEU A 26 12.25 12.22 -7.12
CA LEU A 26 12.25 11.81 -5.70
C LEU A 26 10.86 11.62 -5.07
N VAL A 27 9.76 11.75 -5.82
CA VAL A 27 8.41 11.41 -5.34
C VAL A 27 8.01 10.01 -5.82
N TRP A 28 7.88 9.08 -4.87
CA TRP A 28 7.44 7.71 -5.12
C TRP A 28 5.95 7.56 -4.82
N HIS A 29 5.20 7.04 -5.79
CA HIS A 29 3.79 6.70 -5.65
C HIS A 29 3.63 5.21 -5.39
N VAL A 30 2.69 4.89 -4.49
CA VAL A 30 2.26 3.52 -4.21
C VAL A 30 0.77 3.45 -4.52
N GLU A 31 0.40 2.59 -5.45
CA GLU A 31 -0.98 2.25 -5.77
C GLU A 31 -1.28 0.85 -5.25
N GLU A 32 -2.31 0.75 -4.40
CA GLU A 32 -2.77 -0.50 -3.81
C GLU A 32 -4.26 -0.65 -4.09
N ARG A 33 -4.67 -1.80 -4.64
CA ARG A 33 -6.09 -2.15 -4.83
C ARG A 33 -6.43 -3.39 -4.04
N PHE A 34 -7.55 -3.34 -3.32
CA PHE A 34 -8.04 -4.44 -2.51
C PHE A 34 -9.43 -4.87 -2.96
N ARG A 35 -9.72 -6.15 -2.74
CA ARG A 35 -11.04 -6.73 -3.03
C ARG A 35 -12.15 -6.10 -2.21
N ASN A 36 -11.87 -5.74 -0.95
CA ASN A 36 -12.86 -5.16 -0.04
C ASN A 36 -12.19 -4.37 1.09
N GLN A 37 -13.00 -3.65 1.87
CA GLN A 37 -12.53 -2.85 3.00
C GLN A 37 -11.92 -3.71 4.14
N ALA A 38 -12.32 -4.97 4.30
CA ALA A 38 -11.75 -5.84 5.33
C ALA A 38 -10.28 -6.16 5.05
N ALA A 39 -9.93 -6.39 3.78
CA ALA A 39 -8.55 -6.57 3.35
C ALA A 39 -7.70 -5.32 3.62
N ILE A 40 -8.25 -4.12 3.39
CA ILE A 40 -7.57 -2.85 3.72
C ILE A 40 -7.28 -2.77 5.22
N LYS A 41 -8.26 -3.07 6.07
CA LYS A 41 -8.10 -3.02 7.53
C LYS A 41 -7.08 -4.05 8.03
N GLY A 42 -7.10 -5.27 7.49
CA GLY A 42 -6.14 -6.31 7.83
C GLY A 42 -4.70 -5.90 7.54
N GLN A 43 -4.47 -5.33 6.34
CA GLN A 43 -3.16 -4.80 5.99
C GLN A 43 -2.75 -3.60 6.86
N GLN A 44 -3.66 -2.66 7.13
CA GLN A 44 -3.39 -1.51 8.01
C GLN A 44 -2.98 -1.96 9.42
N ALA A 45 -3.66 -2.97 9.99
CA ALA A 45 -3.32 -3.51 11.30
C ALA A 45 -1.88 -4.07 11.33
N ARG A 46 -1.50 -4.87 10.32
CA ARG A 46 -0.12 -5.39 10.18
C ARG A 46 0.92 -4.28 10.01
N GLN A 47 0.60 -3.24 9.25
CA GLN A 47 1.53 -2.11 9.04
C GLN A 47 1.69 -1.25 10.29
N MET A 48 0.61 -1.01 11.05
CA MET A 48 0.67 -0.26 12.30
C MET A 48 1.47 -0.98 13.39
N SER A 49 1.49 -2.32 13.39
CA SER A 49 2.40 -3.09 14.25
C SER A 49 3.87 -2.97 13.85
N ALA A 50 4.18 -2.45 12.64
CA ALA A 50 5.54 -2.34 12.12
C ALA A 50 6.13 -0.91 12.20
N LEU A 51 5.34 0.17 12.07
CA LEU A 51 5.68 1.58 12.37
C LEU A 51 4.44 2.48 12.10
N PRO A 52 4.20 3.61 12.80
CA PRO A 52 3.13 4.53 12.45
C PRO A 52 3.27 5.10 11.02
N ARG A 53 2.26 4.91 10.16
CA ARG A 53 2.18 5.54 8.83
C ARG A 53 1.67 6.98 8.97
N ARG A 54 2.38 7.94 8.37
CA ARG A 54 1.86 9.29 8.13
C ARG A 54 0.78 9.20 7.05
N LYS A 55 -0.48 9.52 7.38
CA LYS A 55 -1.61 9.45 6.45
C LYS A 55 -1.33 10.35 5.23
N SER A 56 -1.20 9.76 4.04
CA SER A 56 -1.35 10.51 2.79
C SER A 56 -2.84 10.63 2.51
N ALA A 57 -3.33 11.86 2.31
CA ALA A 57 -4.72 12.13 1.99
C ALA A 57 -5.07 11.44 0.66
N GLY A 58 -5.86 10.37 0.73
CA GLY A 58 -6.49 9.77 -0.43
C GLY A 58 -7.60 10.70 -0.90
N SER A 59 -7.41 11.36 -2.03
CA SER A 59 -8.49 12.03 -2.74
C SER A 59 -9.39 10.93 -3.34
N PHE A 60 -10.57 10.78 -2.75
CA PHE A 60 -11.68 10.08 -3.37
C PHE A 60 -12.46 11.11 -4.18
N CYS A 61 -12.56 10.90 -5.50
CA CYS A 61 -13.60 11.46 -6.34
C CYS A 61 -14.70 10.41 -6.52
#